data_AF-A0A544U7J1-F1
#
_entry.id   AF-A0A544U7J1-F1
#
_cell.length_a   1.000
_cell.length_b   1.000
_cell.length_c   1.000
_cell.angle_alpha   90.00
_cell.angle_beta   90.00
_cell.angle_gamma   90.00
#
_symmetry.space_group_name_H-M   'P 1'
#
loop_
_entity.id
_entity.type
_entity.pdbx_description
1 polymer ?
#
loop_
_entity_poly.entity_id
_entity_poly.type
_entity_poly.pdbx_seq_one_letter_code
_entity_poly.pdbx_strand_id
1 'polypeptide(L)'
;MPIFDRVKFDGLRSRDWLIYKHPNEKLVLGTTLIVNEGQVAIFVKGGQICDVFNSGTHVLSTNNLPLLHHVVNFAYGGDTPFSAEIYFINLTVKLDLYWGTSDPIQLIDPKYFVKLRIRAFGQLALRLDDYLLFFTEVIGSMNKDDIVSFEKVQDYFKGSLITSIKTELANKIINEKISALEITTELHNISNSLKEKISEEFNAYGFIMAHFHIQSINFPEEDFNKINEILQDKAKFEIMGDNRYVTQRSFDIYESAASNDNGVAGLFATSGVGLGVGQGMVTMMNQQVQQPSNNVTHKICPSCHGNILSTSKFCNLCGENLTLKVITCHSCQSENEESSKFCSSCGTSLHKPVCSCGQELDVTSKFCNNCGTPVESIQ
;
A
#
# COMPACT_ATOMS: atom_id res chain seq x y z
N MET A 1 61.55 -20.28 27.41
CA MET A 1 60.67 -19.24 27.97
C MET A 1 59.67 -18.87 26.88
N PRO A 2 58.40 -19.31 26.91
CA PRO A 2 57.34 -18.46 26.38
C PRO A 2 57.13 -17.38 27.46
N ILE A 3 57.52 -16.11 27.27
CA ILE A 3 56.84 -15.09 26.47
C ILE A 3 55.35 -15.15 26.80
N PHE A 4 54.92 -14.35 27.77
CA PHE A 4 53.53 -14.21 28.19
C PHE A 4 52.61 -14.12 26.98
N ASP A 5 51.55 -14.95 26.97
CA ASP A 5 50.58 -14.94 25.89
C ASP A 5 49.80 -13.61 25.92
N ARG A 6 49.58 -13.03 24.73
CA ARG A 6 48.92 -11.73 24.57
C ARG A 6 47.62 -11.95 23.81
N VAL A 7 46.50 -11.72 24.49
CA VAL A 7 45.18 -11.80 23.88
C VAL A 7 44.68 -10.40 23.58
N LYS A 8 44.43 -10.11 22.32
CA LYS A 8 43.92 -8.82 21.85
C LYS A 8 43.11 -9.01 20.58
N PHE A 9 42.06 -8.21 20.41
CA PHE A 9 41.33 -8.10 19.15
C PHE A 9 41.26 -6.67 18.65
N ASP A 10 41.93 -6.39 17.54
CA ASP A 10 42.01 -5.05 16.93
C ASP A 10 40.78 -4.68 16.09
N GLY A 11 39.79 -5.59 15.97
CA GLY A 11 38.65 -5.42 15.08
C GLY A 11 38.92 -5.96 13.68
N LEU A 12 37.91 -5.84 12.81
CA LEU A 12 38.02 -6.17 11.39
C LEU A 12 38.26 -4.91 10.56
N ARG A 13 38.60 -5.11 9.28
CA ARG A 13 38.64 -4.01 8.30
C ARG A 13 37.30 -3.30 8.18
N SER A 14 36.20 -4.06 8.22
CA SER A 14 34.85 -3.50 8.33
C SER A 14 34.51 -3.28 9.81
N ARG A 15 33.73 -2.24 10.08
CA ARG A 15 33.25 -1.91 11.44
C ARG A 15 31.95 -2.65 11.79
N ASP A 16 31.62 -3.69 11.04
CA ASP A 16 30.31 -4.35 11.10
C ASP A 16 30.26 -5.49 12.11
N TRP A 17 31.38 -5.80 12.78
CA TRP A 17 31.42 -6.82 13.82
C TRP A 17 30.80 -6.32 15.12
N LEU A 18 30.07 -7.21 15.78
CA LEU A 18 29.46 -6.99 17.09
C LEU A 18 30.10 -7.89 18.15
N ILE A 19 30.24 -9.19 17.88
CA ILE A 19 30.88 -10.14 18.80
C ILE A 19 31.92 -10.96 18.04
N TYR A 20 33.07 -11.18 18.66
CA TYR A 20 34.13 -12.04 18.17
C TYR A 20 34.57 -13.02 19.25
N LYS A 21 34.57 -14.31 18.94
CA LYS A 21 35.16 -15.34 19.82
C LYS A 21 36.64 -15.53 19.47
N HIS A 22 37.52 -15.28 20.44
CA HIS A 22 38.95 -15.48 20.28
C HIS A 22 39.30 -16.97 20.07
N PRO A 23 40.21 -17.32 19.15
CA PRO A 23 40.53 -18.71 18.80
C PRO A 23 41.25 -19.49 19.90
N ASN A 24 42.12 -18.80 20.65
CA ASN A 24 42.90 -19.44 21.68
C ASN A 24 42.04 -19.66 22.93
N GLU A 25 41.78 -20.94 23.23
CA GLU A 25 41.06 -21.37 24.43
C GLU A 25 42.00 -21.85 25.55
N LYS A 26 43.30 -22.01 25.27
CA LYS A 26 44.30 -22.46 26.24
C LYS A 26 45.08 -21.27 26.75
N LEU A 27 44.69 -20.78 27.92
CA LEU A 27 45.28 -19.59 28.55
C LEU A 27 46.15 -20.00 29.74
N VAL A 28 47.16 -19.19 30.03
CA VAL A 28 48.07 -19.39 31.17
C VAL A 28 47.86 -18.22 32.15
N LEU A 29 48.12 -18.45 33.44
CA LEU A 29 48.12 -17.32 34.37
C LEU A 29 49.25 -16.35 34.04
N GLY A 30 48.97 -15.05 34.11
CA GLY A 30 49.86 -14.00 33.64
C GLY A 30 49.66 -13.61 32.18
N THR A 31 48.78 -14.29 31.43
CA THR A 31 48.36 -13.84 30.09
C THR A 31 47.85 -12.39 30.17
N THR A 32 48.30 -11.56 29.23
CA THR A 32 47.88 -10.16 29.15
C THR A 32 46.72 -10.03 28.17
N LEU A 33 45.54 -9.68 28.70
CA LEU A 33 44.34 -9.36 27.94
C LEU A 33 44.27 -7.86 27.69
N ILE A 34 44.24 -7.45 26.42
CA ILE A 34 44.11 -6.04 26.03
C ILE A 34 42.75 -5.85 25.38
N VAL A 35 41.93 -5.00 25.99
CA VAL A 35 40.61 -4.61 25.51
C VAL A 35 40.72 -3.19 24.98
N ASN A 36 40.39 -2.97 23.70
CA ASN A 36 40.47 -1.63 23.12
C ASN A 36 39.31 -0.75 23.59
N GLU A 37 39.44 0.57 23.38
CA GLU A 37 38.36 1.52 23.64
C GLU A 37 37.12 1.20 22.80
N GLY A 38 35.94 1.32 23.40
CA GLY A 38 34.68 0.93 22.76
C GLY A 38 34.48 -0.59 22.63
N GLN A 39 35.29 -1.39 23.32
CA GLN A 39 35.11 -2.83 23.46
C GLN A 39 34.97 -3.24 24.93
N VAL A 40 34.37 -4.41 25.14
CA VAL A 40 34.40 -5.16 26.39
C VAL A 40 34.78 -6.60 26.08
N ALA A 41 35.45 -7.28 27.02
CA ALA A 41 35.76 -8.69 26.89
C ALA A 41 35.06 -9.53 27.97
N ILE A 42 34.31 -10.55 27.56
CA ILE A 42 33.68 -11.52 28.46
C ILE A 42 34.61 -12.73 28.57
N PHE A 43 34.87 -13.17 29.80
CA PHE A 43 35.63 -14.37 30.10
C PHE A 43 34.68 -15.49 30.56
N VAL A 44 34.66 -16.57 29.78
CA VAL A 44 33.78 -17.73 30.00
C VAL A 44 34.63 -18.95 30.32
N LYS A 45 34.26 -19.69 31.37
CA LYS A 45 34.93 -20.93 31.75
C LYS A 45 33.89 -21.97 32.17
N GLY A 46 34.06 -23.19 31.68
CA GLY A 46 33.14 -24.29 32.01
C GLY A 46 31.68 -24.01 31.62
N GLY A 47 31.47 -23.20 30.56
CA GLY A 47 30.14 -22.79 30.10
C GLY A 47 29.49 -21.68 30.92
N GLN A 48 30.20 -21.06 31.87
CA GLN A 48 29.67 -19.95 32.68
C GLN A 48 30.51 -18.69 32.51
N ILE A 49 29.84 -17.54 32.45
CA ILE A 49 30.49 -16.23 32.49
C ILE A 49 31.09 -16.06 33.88
N CYS A 50 32.41 -15.91 33.95
CA CYS A 50 33.12 -15.79 35.22
C CYS A 50 33.55 -14.36 35.51
N ASP A 51 33.84 -13.55 34.48
CA ASP A 51 34.26 -12.16 34.65
C ASP A 51 34.08 -11.34 33.37
N VAL A 52 34.13 -10.01 33.50
CA VAL A 52 33.99 -9.01 32.43
C VAL A 52 35.09 -7.96 32.54
N PHE A 53 35.82 -7.76 31.44
CA PHE A 53 36.93 -6.81 31.35
C PHE A 53 36.57 -5.61 30.47
N ASN A 54 36.54 -4.42 31.08
CA ASN A 54 36.37 -3.15 30.37
C ASN A 54 37.64 -2.76 29.58
N SER A 55 37.59 -1.65 28.83
CA SER A 55 38.74 -1.15 28.07
C SER A 55 39.98 -0.96 28.95
N GLY A 56 41.14 -1.35 28.43
CA GLY A 56 42.41 -1.33 29.14
C GLY A 56 43.20 -2.62 29.03
N THR A 57 44.33 -2.66 29.75
CA THR A 57 45.23 -3.81 29.81
C THR A 57 45.05 -4.52 31.14
N HIS A 58 44.70 -5.81 31.08
CA HIS A 58 44.42 -6.66 32.24
C HIS A 58 45.36 -7.85 32.23
N VAL A 59 45.90 -8.19 33.40
CA VAL A 59 46.70 -9.42 33.57
C VAL A 59 45.79 -10.48 34.18
N LEU A 60 45.63 -11.62 33.52
CA LEU A 60 44.81 -12.71 34.03
C LEU A 60 45.52 -13.36 35.22
N SER A 61 44.97 -13.15 36.42
CA SER A 61 45.50 -13.66 37.68
C SER A 61 44.38 -14.31 38.48
N THR A 62 44.72 -15.01 39.55
CA THR A 62 43.71 -15.52 40.47
C THR A 62 42.96 -14.42 41.21
N ASN A 63 43.56 -13.22 41.37
CA ASN A 63 42.99 -12.12 42.13
C ASN A 63 41.80 -11.44 41.44
N ASN A 64 41.84 -11.33 40.11
CA ASN A 64 40.72 -10.84 39.30
C ASN A 64 39.74 -11.95 38.91
N LEU A 65 40.15 -13.21 38.97
CA LEU A 65 39.28 -14.35 38.64
C LEU A 65 39.09 -15.28 39.85
N PRO A 66 38.18 -14.93 40.79
CA PRO A 66 38.04 -15.67 42.05
C PRO A 66 37.65 -17.15 41.84
N LEU A 67 36.91 -17.47 40.77
CA LEU A 67 36.55 -18.84 40.40
C LEU A 67 37.75 -19.67 39.87
N LEU A 68 38.89 -19.06 39.56
CA LEU A 68 40.12 -19.78 39.19
C LEU A 68 40.88 -20.34 40.40
N HIS A 69 40.66 -19.82 41.61
CA HIS A 69 41.40 -20.26 42.81
C HIS A 69 41.27 -21.76 43.09
N HIS A 70 40.13 -22.38 42.80
CA HIS A 70 39.92 -23.81 43.05
C HIS A 70 40.63 -24.74 42.06
N VAL A 71 40.97 -24.25 40.85
CA VAL A 71 41.53 -25.08 39.77
C VAL A 71 43.05 -25.00 39.70
N VAL A 72 43.62 -23.85 40.07
CA VAL A 72 45.06 -23.58 39.93
C VAL A 72 45.88 -24.15 41.10
N ASN A 73 45.26 -24.40 42.25
CA ASN A 73 45.94 -24.88 43.46
C ASN A 73 46.47 -26.33 43.38
N PHE A 74 46.40 -27.01 42.24
CA PHE A 74 46.90 -28.38 42.10
C PHE A 74 48.31 -28.42 41.48
N ALA A 75 49.32 -28.35 42.37
CA ALA A 75 50.68 -28.87 42.19
C ALA A 75 51.65 -28.27 41.13
N TYR A 76 51.24 -27.33 40.26
CA TYR A 76 52.13 -26.78 39.21
C TYR A 76 52.05 -25.26 39.14
N GLY A 77 53.12 -24.58 39.58
CA GLY A 77 53.18 -23.13 39.84
C GLY A 77 52.94 -22.23 38.62
N GLY A 78 51.69 -21.82 38.40
CA GLY A 78 51.32 -20.71 37.50
C GLY A 78 51.37 -21.00 36.00
N ASP A 79 52.21 -21.94 35.56
CA ASP A 79 52.44 -22.26 34.15
C ASP A 79 51.44 -23.29 33.58
N THR A 80 50.45 -23.72 34.36
CA THR A 80 49.47 -24.72 33.91
C THR A 80 48.42 -24.08 33.01
N PRO A 81 48.35 -24.44 31.71
CA PRO A 81 47.31 -23.91 30.83
C PRO A 81 45.95 -24.42 31.27
N PHE A 82 44.96 -23.53 31.30
CA PHE A 82 43.57 -23.85 31.56
C PHE A 82 42.71 -23.53 30.34
N SER A 83 41.59 -24.24 30.20
CA SER A 83 40.62 -23.99 29.13
C SER A 83 39.68 -22.86 29.54
N ALA A 84 39.61 -21.80 28.74
CA ALA A 84 38.66 -20.70 28.89
C ALA A 84 38.43 -20.01 27.55
N GLU A 85 37.30 -19.33 27.40
CA GLU A 85 36.90 -18.64 26.18
C GLU A 85 36.85 -17.14 26.44
N ILE A 86 37.34 -16.36 25.47
CA ILE A 86 37.32 -14.90 25.52
C ILE A 86 36.49 -14.39 24.36
N TYR A 87 35.49 -13.59 24.67
CA TYR A 87 34.62 -12.95 23.69
C TYR A 87 34.85 -11.46 23.73
N PHE A 88 35.18 -10.86 22.59
CA PHE A 88 35.23 -9.42 22.43
C PHE A 88 33.89 -8.92 21.90
N ILE A 89 33.35 -7.88 22.53
CA ILE A 89 32.09 -7.27 22.16
C ILE A 89 32.32 -5.81 21.81
N ASN A 90 31.71 -5.37 20.72
CA ASN A 90 31.73 -3.99 20.25
C ASN A 90 30.61 -3.17 20.92
N LEU A 91 30.99 -2.13 21.66
CA LEU A 91 30.06 -1.20 22.32
C LEU A 91 29.92 0.13 21.57
N THR A 92 30.55 0.26 20.40
CA THR A 92 30.41 1.46 19.57
C THR A 92 29.02 1.53 18.94
N VAL A 93 28.57 2.76 18.66
CA VAL A 93 27.30 2.98 17.95
C VAL A 93 27.47 2.55 16.50
N LYS A 94 26.70 1.56 16.06
CA LYS A 94 26.60 1.20 14.64
C LYS A 94 25.59 2.13 13.98
N LEU A 95 26.11 2.97 13.08
CA LEU A 95 25.33 3.85 12.21
C LEU A 95 24.90 3.12 10.94
N ASP A 96 24.02 3.77 10.17
CA ASP A 96 23.62 3.38 8.81
C ASP A 96 23.02 1.96 8.72
N LEU A 97 22.22 1.57 9.71
CA LEU A 97 21.40 0.35 9.62
C LEU A 97 20.11 0.69 8.89
N TYR A 98 20.02 0.30 7.62
CA TYR A 98 18.88 0.63 6.77
C TYR A 98 17.71 -0.31 7.00
N TRP A 99 16.50 0.23 6.97
CA TRP A 99 15.25 -0.54 7.00
C TRP A 99 14.30 -0.07 5.90
N GLY A 100 13.40 -0.96 5.49
CA GLY A 100 12.37 -0.66 4.51
C GLY A 100 11.22 -1.65 4.62
N THR A 101 10.01 -1.18 4.36
CA THR A 101 8.83 -2.05 4.29
C THR A 101 8.95 -2.99 3.09
N SER A 102 8.98 -4.30 3.33
CA SER A 102 9.07 -5.34 2.28
C SER A 102 7.91 -5.33 1.30
N ASP A 103 6.74 -4.94 1.78
CA ASP A 103 5.47 -4.91 1.05
C ASP A 103 4.69 -3.65 1.46
N PRO A 104 3.82 -3.13 0.57
CA PRO A 104 3.15 -1.86 0.79
C PRO A 104 2.08 -1.96 1.89
N ILE A 105 2.03 -0.93 2.73
CA ILE A 105 0.98 -0.70 3.72
C ILE A 105 -0.25 -0.18 2.99
N GLN A 106 -1.37 -0.89 3.09
CA GLN A 106 -2.64 -0.46 2.49
C GLN A 106 -3.44 0.34 3.52
N LEU A 107 -3.77 1.59 3.21
CA LEU A 107 -4.63 2.42 4.03
C LEU A 107 -5.54 3.31 3.18
N ILE A 108 -6.49 3.99 3.82
CA ILE A 108 -7.35 4.97 3.17
C ILE A 108 -6.89 6.36 3.60
N ASP A 109 -6.64 7.25 2.64
CA ASP A 109 -6.31 8.64 2.93
C ASP A 109 -7.46 9.27 3.74
N PRO A 110 -7.18 9.84 4.92
CA PRO A 110 -8.22 10.31 5.84
C PRO A 110 -8.93 11.60 5.37
N LYS A 111 -8.39 12.32 4.37
CA LYS A 111 -8.98 13.56 3.83
C LYS A 111 -9.68 13.35 2.50
N TYR A 112 -9.09 12.55 1.61
CA TYR A 112 -9.58 12.32 0.25
C TYR A 112 -10.27 10.96 0.07
N PHE A 113 -10.22 10.09 1.07
CA PHE A 113 -10.84 8.75 1.07
C PHE A 113 -10.38 7.85 -0.09
N VAL A 114 -9.15 8.09 -0.58
CA VAL A 114 -8.50 7.30 -1.63
C VAL A 114 -7.72 6.15 -0.99
N LYS A 115 -7.81 4.95 -1.55
CA LYS A 115 -6.95 3.83 -1.14
C LYS A 115 -5.50 4.12 -1.55
N LEU A 116 -4.60 4.13 -0.58
CA LEU A 116 -3.17 4.35 -0.75
C LEU A 116 -2.37 3.09 -0.41
N ARG A 117 -1.36 2.80 -1.23
CA ARG A 117 -0.36 1.75 -1.00
C ARG A 117 0.98 2.41 -0.64
N ILE A 118 1.27 2.52 0.64
CA ILE A 118 2.42 3.27 1.13
C ILE A 118 3.63 2.36 1.35
N ARG A 119 4.82 2.81 0.98
CA ARG A 119 6.08 2.21 1.43
C ARG A 119 6.93 3.23 2.16
N ALA A 120 7.63 2.77 3.19
CA ALA A 120 8.51 3.61 4.00
C ALA A 120 9.91 3.01 4.04
N PHE A 121 10.90 3.90 4.00
CA PHE A 121 12.32 3.57 4.04
C PHE A 121 13.03 4.53 4.98
N GLY A 122 14.04 4.03 5.67
CA GLY A 122 14.78 4.81 6.63
C GLY A 122 16.02 4.12 7.11
N GLN A 123 16.59 4.69 8.17
CA GLN A 123 17.77 4.17 8.81
C GLN A 123 17.68 4.34 10.32
N LEU A 124 18.40 3.50 11.03
CA LEU A 124 18.52 3.54 12.47
C LEU A 124 19.98 3.36 12.88
N ALA A 125 20.26 3.70 14.14
CA ALA A 125 21.55 3.48 14.76
C ALA A 125 21.37 2.76 16.08
N LEU A 126 22.12 1.67 16.28
CA LEU A 126 22.06 0.84 17.48
C LEU A 126 23.39 0.85 18.21
N ARG A 127 23.32 0.83 19.53
CA ARG A 127 24.44 0.59 20.42
C ARG A 127 24.08 -0.54 21.36
N LEU A 128 24.99 -1.50 21.54
CA LEU A 128 24.81 -2.52 22.56
C LEU A 128 25.17 -1.94 23.92
N ASP A 129 24.28 -2.06 24.90
CA ASP A 129 24.46 -1.53 26.25
C ASP A 129 24.44 -2.66 27.28
N ASP A 130 23.37 -3.48 27.30
CA ASP A 130 23.33 -4.71 28.09
C ASP A 130 23.88 -5.89 27.28
N TYR A 131 25.20 -5.91 27.16
CA TYR A 131 25.92 -6.95 26.43
C TYR A 131 25.88 -8.32 27.12
N LEU A 132 25.61 -8.39 28.43
CA LEU A 132 25.48 -9.67 29.15
C LEU A 132 24.18 -10.34 28.78
N LEU A 133 23.06 -9.62 28.89
CA LEU A 133 21.74 -10.10 28.47
C LEU A 133 21.76 -10.55 27.02
N PHE A 134 22.31 -9.72 26.13
CA PHE A 134 22.40 -10.04 24.71
C PHE A 134 23.24 -11.30 24.45
N PHE A 135 24.38 -11.43 25.13
CA PHE A 135 25.25 -12.58 24.98
C PHE A 135 24.58 -13.88 25.47
N THR A 136 23.89 -13.85 26.61
CA THR A 136 23.25 -15.06 27.18
C THR A 136 21.97 -15.47 26.47
N GLU A 137 21.13 -14.52 26.07
CA GLU A 137 19.79 -14.81 25.53
C GLU A 137 19.76 -14.94 24.00
N VAL A 138 20.63 -14.22 23.26
CA VAL A 138 20.55 -14.14 21.79
C VAL A 138 21.69 -14.90 21.11
N ILE A 139 22.92 -14.76 21.61
CA ILE A 139 24.11 -15.27 20.92
C ILE A 139 24.49 -16.67 21.39
N GLY A 140 24.63 -16.86 22.70
CA GLY A 140 25.04 -18.13 23.29
C GLY A 140 26.45 -18.59 22.86
N SER A 141 26.63 -19.91 22.75
CA SER A 141 27.92 -20.50 22.38
C SER A 141 28.25 -20.27 20.92
N MET A 142 29.50 -19.91 20.62
CA MET A 142 29.99 -19.67 19.26
C MET A 142 31.11 -20.66 18.90
N ASN A 143 31.25 -20.94 17.59
CA ASN A 143 32.40 -21.67 17.08
C ASN A 143 33.67 -20.83 17.20
N LYS A 144 34.84 -21.50 17.16
CA LYS A 144 36.14 -20.80 17.17
C LYS A 144 36.25 -19.89 15.95
N ASP A 145 36.84 -18.70 16.16
CA ASP A 145 36.99 -17.65 15.14
C ASP A 145 35.68 -17.14 14.53
N ASP A 146 34.53 -17.44 15.16
CA ASP A 146 33.25 -16.97 14.67
C ASP A 146 33.03 -15.50 15.03
N ILE A 147 32.33 -14.80 14.14
CA ILE A 147 32.04 -13.38 14.22
C ILE A 147 30.54 -13.20 14.00
N VAL A 148 29.91 -12.48 14.92
CA VAL A 148 28.55 -11.98 14.74
C VAL A 148 28.63 -10.55 14.26
N SER A 149 28.03 -10.26 13.11
CA SER A 149 27.91 -8.89 12.58
C SER A 149 26.61 -8.22 13.02
N PHE A 150 26.59 -6.89 13.02
CA PHE A 150 25.38 -6.11 13.21
C PHE A 150 24.29 -6.44 12.18
N GLU A 151 24.67 -6.72 10.93
CA GLU A 151 23.72 -7.13 9.88
C GLU A 151 23.00 -8.43 10.23
N LYS A 152 23.74 -9.43 10.72
CA LYS A 152 23.17 -10.72 11.14
C LYS A 152 22.16 -10.53 12.28
N VAL A 153 22.46 -9.63 13.21
CA VAL A 153 21.56 -9.27 14.31
C VAL A 153 20.33 -8.53 13.79
N GLN A 154 20.52 -7.59 12.87
CA GLN A 154 19.41 -6.89 12.24
C GLN A 154 18.46 -7.86 11.55
N ASP A 155 18.96 -8.91 10.90
CA ASP A 155 18.13 -9.94 10.26
C ASP A 155 17.27 -10.71 11.27
N TYR A 156 17.75 -10.97 12.48
CA TYR A 156 16.96 -11.59 13.55
C TYR A 156 15.74 -10.76 13.92
N PHE A 157 15.89 -9.43 13.97
CA PHE A 157 14.83 -8.51 14.39
C PHE A 157 14.03 -7.91 13.24
N LYS A 158 14.44 -8.13 11.99
CA LYS A 158 13.85 -7.51 10.79
C LYS A 158 12.35 -7.73 10.69
N GLY A 159 11.86 -8.93 11.02
CA GLY A 159 10.44 -9.24 11.01
C GLY A 159 9.63 -8.41 12.01
N SER A 160 10.09 -8.37 13.27
CA SER A 160 9.46 -7.57 14.34
C SER A 160 9.50 -6.08 13.98
N LEU A 161 10.70 -5.58 13.65
CA LEU A 161 10.93 -4.18 13.27
C LEU A 161 10.01 -3.72 12.15
N ILE A 162 9.94 -4.47 11.03
CA ILE A 162 9.08 -4.09 9.90
C ILE A 162 7.61 -4.12 10.30
N THR A 163 7.18 -5.11 11.10
CA THR A 163 5.79 -5.23 11.54
C THR A 163 5.37 -4.06 12.42
N SER A 164 6.22 -3.68 13.38
CA SER A 164 5.98 -2.55 14.28
C SER A 164 5.98 -1.23 13.54
N ILE A 165 6.92 -1.01 12.61
CA ILE A 165 6.95 0.18 11.75
C ILE A 165 5.64 0.32 10.96
N LYS A 166 5.19 -0.76 10.30
CA LYS A 166 3.96 -0.71 9.49
C LYS A 166 2.73 -0.38 10.34
N THR A 167 2.62 -1.01 11.51
CA THR A 167 1.49 -0.86 12.43
C THR A 167 1.44 0.57 12.97
N GLU A 168 2.56 1.06 13.52
CA GLU A 168 2.62 2.40 14.11
C GLU A 168 2.49 3.49 13.06
N LEU A 169 3.09 3.32 11.87
CA LEU A 169 2.92 4.29 10.78
C LEU A 169 1.46 4.38 10.33
N ALA A 170 0.78 3.25 10.13
CA ALA A 170 -0.62 3.23 9.75
C ALA A 170 -1.51 3.86 10.83
N ASN A 171 -1.28 3.51 12.11
CA ASN A 171 -2.02 4.05 13.25
C ASN A 171 -1.86 5.57 13.34
N LYS A 172 -0.63 6.08 13.19
CA LYS A 172 -0.33 7.52 13.23
C LYS A 172 -1.05 8.27 12.10
N ILE A 173 -0.99 7.75 10.87
CA ILE A 173 -1.66 8.34 9.70
C ILE A 173 -3.18 8.40 9.92
N ILE A 174 -3.79 7.31 10.40
CA ILE A 174 -5.24 7.21 10.59
C ILE A 174 -5.72 8.09 11.75
N ASN A 175 -5.06 8.01 12.91
CA ASN A 175 -5.51 8.69 14.13
C ASN A 175 -5.32 10.20 14.04
N GLU A 176 -4.20 10.66 13.46
CA GLU A 176 -3.90 12.08 13.30
C GLU A 176 -4.44 12.67 12.00
N LYS A 177 -5.10 11.84 11.18
CA LYS A 177 -5.70 12.21 9.90
C LYS A 177 -4.69 12.88 8.94
N ILE A 178 -3.48 12.34 8.91
CA ILE A 178 -2.39 12.82 8.05
C ILE A 178 -2.69 12.40 6.62
N SER A 179 -2.77 13.35 5.69
CA SER A 179 -2.95 13.04 4.26
C SER A 179 -1.62 12.76 3.58
N ALA A 180 -1.64 12.02 2.46
CA ALA A 180 -0.47 11.83 1.61
C ALA A 180 0.22 13.14 1.19
N LEU A 181 -0.53 14.24 1.04
CA LEU A 181 0.01 15.55 0.67
C LEU A 181 0.80 16.23 1.80
N GLU A 182 0.55 15.82 3.04
CA GLU A 182 1.13 16.42 4.26
C GLU A 182 2.12 15.49 4.95
N ILE A 183 2.24 14.25 4.47
CA ILE A 183 3.06 13.24 5.14
C ILE A 183 4.52 13.68 5.28
N THR A 184 5.03 14.42 4.28
CA THR A 184 6.39 14.94 4.26
C THR A 184 6.66 15.91 5.41
N THR A 185 5.67 16.74 5.78
CA THR A 185 5.81 17.69 6.89
C THR A 185 5.79 16.99 8.24
N GLU A 186 5.12 15.84 8.31
CA GLU A 186 5.01 15.04 9.54
C GLU A 186 6.12 14.00 9.71
N LEU A 187 7.04 13.82 8.75
CA LEU A 187 8.08 12.79 8.81
C LEU A 187 8.87 12.81 10.12
N HIS A 188 9.22 13.99 10.63
CA HIS A 188 9.96 14.10 11.89
C HIS A 188 9.12 13.64 13.10
N ASN A 189 7.85 14.06 13.17
CA ASN A 189 6.93 13.68 14.25
C ASN A 189 6.66 12.17 14.23
N ILE A 190 6.35 11.62 13.05
CA ILE A 190 6.17 10.19 12.84
C ILE A 190 7.45 9.44 13.24
N SER A 191 8.62 9.90 12.83
CA SER A 191 9.90 9.27 13.14
C SER A 191 10.19 9.23 14.64
N ASN A 192 9.89 10.30 15.38
CA ASN A 192 10.07 10.33 16.84
C ASN A 192 9.10 9.37 17.55
N SER A 193 7.83 9.36 17.13
CA SER A 193 6.83 8.43 17.67
C SER A 193 7.22 6.97 17.44
N LEU A 194 7.70 6.64 16.24
CA LEU A 194 8.17 5.29 15.92
C LEU A 194 9.45 4.95 16.69
N LYS A 195 10.38 5.91 16.85
CA LYS A 195 11.59 5.71 17.65
C LYS A 195 11.23 5.25 19.06
N GLU A 196 10.32 5.94 19.74
CA GLU A 196 9.95 5.61 21.13
C GLU A 196 9.44 4.18 21.23
N LYS A 197 8.48 3.80 20.38
CA LYS A 197 7.90 2.45 20.38
C LYS A 197 8.89 1.35 20.03
N ILE A 198 9.67 1.55 18.97
CA ILE A 198 10.62 0.53 18.51
C ILE A 198 11.79 0.42 19.49
N SER A 199 12.18 1.52 20.16
CA SER A 199 13.25 1.48 21.19
C SER A 199 12.91 0.51 22.32
N GLU A 200 11.65 0.43 22.74
CA GLU A 200 11.20 -0.50 23.79
C GLU A 200 11.49 -1.96 23.41
N GLU A 201 11.28 -2.34 22.14
CA GLU A 201 11.56 -3.69 21.65
C GLU A 201 13.06 -4.03 21.67
N PHE A 202 13.92 -3.10 21.23
CA PHE A 202 15.37 -3.33 21.18
C PHE A 202 16.01 -3.33 22.58
N ASN A 203 15.48 -2.52 23.51
CA ASN A 203 15.94 -2.48 24.89
C ASN A 203 15.79 -3.85 25.57
N ALA A 204 14.73 -4.62 25.23
CA ALA A 204 14.51 -5.96 25.77
C ALA A 204 15.63 -6.97 25.41
N TYR A 205 16.42 -6.66 24.37
CA TYR A 205 17.56 -7.46 23.93
C TYR A 205 18.91 -6.78 24.23
N GLY A 206 18.91 -5.71 25.03
CA GLY A 206 20.12 -5.00 25.46
C GLY A 206 20.63 -3.92 24.50
N PHE A 207 19.89 -3.60 23.43
CA PHE A 207 20.26 -2.53 22.50
C PHE A 207 19.58 -1.21 22.85
N ILE A 208 20.35 -0.13 22.74
CA ILE A 208 19.84 1.24 22.77
C ILE A 208 19.79 1.79 21.35
N MET A 209 18.62 2.33 20.99
CA MET A 209 18.43 3.01 19.72
C MET A 209 18.87 4.48 19.82
N ALA A 210 20.06 4.77 19.32
CA ALA A 210 20.62 6.12 19.31
C ALA A 210 19.81 7.04 18.38
N HIS A 211 19.56 6.58 17.16
CA HIS A 211 18.84 7.32 16.13
C HIS A 211 17.85 6.43 15.39
N PHE A 212 16.74 7.02 14.98
CA PHE A 212 15.77 6.42 14.07
C PHE A 212 15.24 7.54 13.18
N HIS A 213 15.33 7.33 11.88
CA HIS A 213 14.90 8.30 10.89
C HIS A 213 14.13 7.62 9.76
N ILE A 214 12.98 8.19 9.42
CA ILE A 214 12.26 7.90 8.19
C ILE A 214 12.82 8.81 7.11
N GLN A 215 13.51 8.25 6.14
CA GLN A 215 14.09 9.00 5.02
C GLN A 215 13.03 9.37 3.98
N SER A 216 12.12 8.45 3.69
CA SER A 216 11.07 8.67 2.70
C SER A 216 9.86 7.79 2.97
N ILE A 217 8.70 8.36 2.67
CA ILE A 217 7.45 7.63 2.51
C ILE A 217 6.95 7.89 1.09
N ASN A 218 6.73 6.84 0.32
CA ASN A 218 6.33 6.93 -1.09
C ASN A 218 5.04 6.15 -1.39
N PHE A 219 4.44 6.55 -2.51
CA PHE A 219 3.15 6.10 -3.01
C PHE A 219 3.28 5.78 -4.50
N PRO A 220 2.59 4.75 -5.03
CA PRO A 220 2.42 4.58 -6.47
C PRO A 220 1.81 5.82 -7.11
N GLU A 221 2.30 6.22 -8.27
CA GLU A 221 1.78 7.38 -9.02
C GLU A 221 0.28 7.26 -9.28
N GLU A 222 -0.21 6.05 -9.57
CA GLU A 222 -1.63 5.76 -9.79
C GLU A 222 -2.51 6.15 -8.59
N ASP A 223 -2.02 5.94 -7.36
CA ASP A 223 -2.76 6.27 -6.14
C ASP A 223 -2.74 7.79 -5.89
N PHE A 224 -1.61 8.45 -6.22
CA PHE A 224 -1.47 9.90 -6.11
C PHE A 224 -2.29 10.66 -7.15
N ASN A 225 -2.40 10.13 -8.37
CA ASN A 225 -3.18 10.73 -9.45
C ASN A 225 -4.68 10.80 -9.11
N LYS A 226 -5.22 9.78 -8.42
CA LYS A 226 -6.61 9.81 -7.93
C LYS A 226 -6.87 10.98 -6.97
N ILE A 227 -5.89 11.33 -6.13
CA ILE A 227 -6.00 12.52 -5.26
C ILE A 227 -5.98 13.79 -6.11
N ASN A 228 -5.09 13.87 -7.11
CA ASN A 228 -5.03 15.02 -8.02
C ASN A 228 -6.34 15.21 -8.80
N GLU A 229 -6.97 14.14 -9.28
CA GLU A 229 -8.27 14.19 -9.95
C GLU A 229 -9.35 14.77 -9.02
N ILE A 230 -9.44 14.28 -7.77
CA ILE A 230 -10.38 14.81 -6.77
C ILE A 230 -10.13 16.30 -6.50
N LEU A 231 -8.86 16.71 -6.41
CA LEU A 231 -8.49 18.11 -6.22
C LEU A 231 -8.88 18.99 -7.42
N GLN A 232 -8.63 18.50 -8.64
CA GLN A 232 -9.01 19.20 -9.86
C GLN A 232 -10.52 19.38 -9.95
N ASP A 233 -11.29 18.32 -9.69
CA ASP A 233 -12.74 18.40 -9.73
C ASP A 233 -13.27 19.33 -8.64
N LYS A 234 -12.75 19.24 -7.41
CA LYS A 234 -13.10 20.18 -6.34
C LYS A 234 -12.80 21.64 -6.72
N ALA A 235 -11.64 21.90 -7.33
CA ALA A 235 -11.29 23.23 -7.80
C ALA A 235 -12.24 23.72 -8.90
N LYS A 236 -12.58 22.87 -9.88
CA LYS A 236 -13.59 23.20 -10.91
C LYS A 236 -14.90 23.59 -10.24
N PHE A 237 -15.39 22.80 -9.28
CA PHE A 237 -16.61 23.07 -8.53
C PHE A 237 -16.58 24.39 -7.75
N GLU A 238 -15.46 24.72 -7.10
CA GLU A 238 -15.30 25.96 -6.35
C GLU A 238 -15.27 27.19 -7.27
N ILE A 239 -14.59 27.09 -8.41
CA ILE A 239 -14.51 28.16 -9.42
C ILE A 239 -15.90 28.45 -10.04
N MET A 240 -16.78 27.45 -10.16
CA MET A 240 -18.13 27.63 -10.72
C MET A 240 -19.07 28.51 -9.88
N GLY A 241 -18.72 28.86 -8.63
CA GLY A 241 -19.47 29.80 -7.79
C GLY A 241 -20.91 29.33 -7.48
N ASP A 242 -21.86 30.24 -7.28
CA ASP A 242 -23.26 29.91 -6.92
C ASP A 242 -24.02 29.12 -8.01
N ASN A 243 -23.49 29.04 -9.24
CA ASN A 243 -24.15 28.38 -10.37
C ASN A 243 -23.66 26.93 -10.60
N ARG A 244 -23.17 26.25 -9.54
CA ARG A 244 -22.49 24.95 -9.56
C ARG A 244 -23.12 23.90 -10.48
N TYR A 245 -24.43 23.70 -10.33
CA TYR A 245 -25.16 22.65 -11.05
C TYR A 245 -25.32 22.96 -12.55
N VAL A 246 -25.63 24.23 -12.88
CA VAL A 246 -25.85 24.66 -14.27
C VAL A 246 -24.52 24.60 -15.04
N THR A 247 -23.45 25.10 -14.41
CA THR A 247 -22.14 25.13 -15.05
C THR A 247 -21.54 23.74 -15.21
N GLN A 248 -21.64 22.86 -14.21
CA GLN A 248 -21.16 21.48 -14.36
C GLN A 248 -21.90 20.74 -15.47
N ARG A 249 -23.24 20.84 -15.49
CA ARG A 249 -24.05 20.20 -16.54
C ARG A 249 -23.76 20.73 -17.93
N SER A 250 -23.37 22.01 -18.04
CA SER A 250 -22.91 22.57 -19.31
C SER A 250 -21.60 21.94 -19.78
N PHE A 251 -20.63 21.72 -18.87
CA PHE A 251 -19.37 21.04 -19.19
C PHE A 251 -19.58 19.57 -19.60
N ASP A 252 -20.44 18.82 -18.90
CA ASP A 252 -20.77 17.44 -19.28
C ASP A 252 -21.35 17.36 -20.70
N ILE A 253 -22.19 18.33 -21.07
CA ILE A 253 -22.75 18.45 -22.43
C ILE A 253 -21.64 18.80 -23.44
N TYR A 254 -20.74 19.74 -23.10
CA TYR A 254 -19.62 20.11 -23.97
C TYR A 254 -18.65 18.95 -24.20
N GLU A 255 -18.29 18.20 -23.16
CA GLU A 255 -17.40 17.04 -23.25
C GLU A 255 -18.06 15.87 -24.00
N SER A 256 -19.35 15.62 -23.76
CA SER A 256 -20.14 14.63 -24.52
C SER A 256 -20.31 15.03 -25.99
N ALA A 257 -20.34 16.33 -26.30
CA ALA A 257 -20.39 16.82 -27.66
C ALA A 257 -19.01 16.75 -28.35
N ALA A 258 -17.93 17.06 -27.63
CA ALA A 258 -16.56 17.02 -28.13
C ALA A 258 -16.01 15.60 -28.34
N SER A 259 -16.46 14.63 -27.54
CA SER A 259 -16.12 13.21 -27.67
C SER A 259 -16.95 12.46 -28.74
N ASN A 260 -17.97 13.13 -29.33
CA ASN A 260 -18.73 12.60 -30.45
C ASN A 260 -18.15 13.09 -31.78
N ASP A 261 -17.29 12.28 -32.39
CA ASP A 261 -16.73 12.54 -33.74
C ASP A 261 -17.78 12.56 -34.87
N ASN A 262 -18.99 12.07 -34.60
CA ASN A 262 -20.09 12.06 -35.55
C ASN A 262 -21.31 12.84 -35.04
N GLY A 263 -21.38 14.13 -35.38
CA GLY A 263 -22.64 14.69 -35.88
C GLY A 263 -23.29 15.88 -35.17
N VAL A 264 -22.79 16.38 -34.04
CA VAL A 264 -23.41 17.57 -33.38
C VAL A 264 -22.43 18.68 -33.00
N ALA A 265 -21.13 18.37 -32.84
CA ALA A 265 -20.09 19.36 -32.53
C ALA A 265 -19.88 20.39 -33.66
N GLY A 266 -20.09 19.99 -34.92
CA GLY A 266 -19.96 20.88 -36.08
C GLY A 266 -21.01 22.01 -36.13
N LEU A 267 -22.16 21.82 -35.49
CA LEU A 267 -23.24 22.83 -35.50
C LEU A 267 -23.02 23.94 -34.46
N PHE A 268 -22.36 23.64 -33.35
CA PHE A 268 -22.00 24.62 -32.31
C PHE A 268 -20.67 25.32 -32.59
N ALA A 269 -19.72 24.64 -33.25
CA ALA A 269 -18.43 25.25 -33.61
C ALA A 269 -18.53 26.24 -34.79
N THR A 270 -19.51 26.08 -35.69
CA THR A 270 -19.66 26.97 -36.87
C THR A 270 -20.60 28.15 -36.64
N SER A 271 -21.31 28.20 -35.51
CA SER A 271 -22.34 29.22 -35.24
C SER A 271 -21.89 30.37 -34.32
N GLY A 272 -20.62 30.43 -33.91
CA GLY A 272 -20.09 31.59 -33.18
C GLY A 272 -20.79 31.90 -31.85
N VAL A 273 -21.54 30.95 -31.29
CA VAL A 273 -22.29 31.10 -30.03
C VAL A 273 -21.38 30.80 -28.83
N GLY A 274 -20.26 31.51 -28.78
CA GLY A 274 -19.39 31.57 -27.63
C GLY A 274 -19.15 33.04 -27.32
N LEU A 275 -19.74 33.55 -26.23
CA LEU A 275 -19.50 34.86 -25.60
C LEU A 275 -20.42 36.06 -25.96
N GLY A 276 -21.49 35.91 -26.76
CA GLY A 276 -22.27 37.08 -27.26
C GLY A 276 -23.75 37.26 -26.81
N VAL A 277 -24.30 36.42 -25.92
CA VAL A 277 -25.77 36.29 -25.70
C VAL A 277 -26.37 37.36 -24.77
N GLY A 278 -25.84 38.59 -24.76
CA GLY A 278 -26.32 39.68 -23.91
C GLY A 278 -27.15 40.74 -24.63
N GLN A 279 -26.80 41.11 -25.88
CA GLN A 279 -27.26 42.38 -26.46
C GLN A 279 -27.81 42.29 -27.89
N GLY A 280 -27.51 41.23 -28.65
CA GLY A 280 -27.90 41.13 -30.08
C GLY A 280 -29.31 40.59 -30.35
N MET A 281 -29.95 39.99 -29.35
CA MET A 281 -31.23 39.27 -29.51
C MET A 281 -32.47 40.12 -29.22
N VAL A 282 -32.30 41.33 -28.67
CA VAL A 282 -33.43 42.24 -28.34
C VAL A 282 -33.94 42.99 -29.57
N THR A 283 -33.09 43.24 -30.56
CA THR A 283 -33.45 44.10 -31.70
C THR A 283 -34.06 43.35 -32.89
N MET A 284 -34.04 42.02 -32.89
CA MET A 284 -34.62 41.19 -33.98
C MET A 284 -36.00 40.60 -33.62
N MET A 285 -36.52 40.86 -32.42
CA MET A 285 -37.77 40.29 -31.91
C MET A 285 -39.01 41.19 -32.11
N ASN A 286 -38.86 42.38 -32.72
CA ASN A 286 -39.96 43.34 -32.87
C ASN A 286 -40.47 43.55 -34.32
N GLN A 287 -39.91 42.83 -35.29
CA GLN A 287 -40.43 42.82 -36.66
C GLN A 287 -40.24 41.44 -37.27
N GLN A 288 -41.20 40.55 -37.06
CA GLN A 288 -41.78 39.71 -38.12
C GLN A 288 -42.77 38.73 -37.50
N VAL A 289 -44.01 39.21 -37.46
CA VAL A 289 -45.20 38.38 -37.57
C VAL A 289 -45.15 37.66 -38.92
N GLN A 290 -44.83 36.37 -38.91
CA GLN A 290 -45.36 35.41 -39.89
C GLN A 290 -45.06 33.97 -39.43
N GLN A 291 -46.14 33.22 -39.22
CA GLN A 291 -46.13 31.78 -38.97
C GLN A 291 -45.41 31.02 -40.09
N PRO A 292 -44.82 29.88 -39.74
CA PRO A 292 -45.29 28.63 -40.32
C PRO A 292 -45.68 27.63 -39.23
N SER A 293 -46.84 27.02 -39.47
CA SER A 293 -47.42 25.89 -38.78
C SER A 293 -46.48 24.67 -38.75
N ASN A 294 -46.03 24.28 -37.55
CA ASN A 294 -45.56 22.92 -37.29
C ASN A 294 -46.68 22.18 -36.55
N ASN A 295 -47.33 21.26 -37.26
CA ASN A 295 -48.27 20.30 -36.68
C ASN A 295 -47.54 19.39 -35.70
N VAL A 296 -47.50 19.78 -34.43
CA VAL A 296 -47.03 18.91 -33.35
C VAL A 296 -48.19 17.99 -32.98
N THR A 297 -48.07 16.70 -33.31
CA THR A 297 -49.05 15.70 -32.90
C THR A 297 -48.86 15.35 -31.43
N HIS A 298 -49.97 15.24 -30.73
CA HIS A 298 -50.04 15.00 -29.30
C HIS A 298 -50.63 13.61 -29.03
N LYS A 299 -50.09 12.86 -28.06
CA LYS A 299 -50.63 11.57 -27.57
C LYS A 299 -51.04 11.69 -26.10
N ILE A 300 -51.92 10.83 -25.63
CA ILE A 300 -52.36 10.79 -24.23
C ILE A 300 -51.54 9.73 -23.49
N CYS A 301 -50.98 10.09 -22.34
CA CYS A 301 -50.26 9.14 -21.49
C CYS A 301 -51.25 8.12 -20.88
N PRO A 302 -51.01 6.80 -21.00
CA PRO A 302 -51.93 5.78 -20.49
C PRO A 302 -51.98 5.70 -18.95
N SER A 303 -50.96 6.19 -18.26
CA SER A 303 -50.85 6.14 -16.80
C SER A 303 -51.57 7.34 -16.14
N CYS A 304 -51.28 8.56 -16.59
CA CYS A 304 -51.80 9.79 -15.97
C CYS A 304 -52.83 10.55 -16.83
N HIS A 305 -53.13 10.08 -18.04
CA HIS A 305 -54.03 10.72 -19.00
C HIS A 305 -53.59 12.14 -19.43
N GLY A 306 -52.34 12.51 -19.14
CA GLY A 306 -51.76 13.79 -19.51
C GLY A 306 -51.47 13.87 -21.01
N ASN A 307 -51.66 15.06 -21.58
CA ASN A 307 -51.36 15.33 -22.98
C ASN A 307 -49.86 15.57 -23.17
N ILE A 308 -49.22 14.75 -24.01
CA ILE A 308 -47.77 14.72 -24.20
C ILE A 308 -47.42 14.75 -25.69
N LEU A 309 -46.22 15.24 -26.04
CA LEU A 309 -45.76 15.22 -27.42
C LEU A 309 -45.61 13.77 -27.91
N SER A 310 -46.05 13.47 -29.12
CA SER A 310 -46.01 12.11 -29.70
C SER A 310 -44.61 11.49 -29.69
N THR A 311 -43.56 12.29 -29.83
CA THR A 311 -42.14 11.88 -29.87
C THR A 311 -41.51 11.62 -28.49
N SER A 312 -42.23 11.88 -27.38
CA SER A 312 -41.66 11.72 -26.03
C SER A 312 -41.55 10.24 -25.62
N LYS A 313 -40.32 9.84 -25.22
CA LYS A 313 -39.96 8.50 -24.72
C LYS A 313 -40.36 8.26 -23.26
N PHE A 314 -40.61 9.32 -22.50
CA PHE A 314 -41.08 9.28 -21.12
C PHE A 314 -42.18 10.32 -20.94
N CYS A 315 -43.17 10.04 -20.10
CA CYS A 315 -44.18 11.02 -19.75
C CYS A 315 -43.55 12.11 -18.87
N ASN A 316 -43.54 13.35 -19.35
CA ASN A 316 -43.02 14.50 -18.61
C ASN A 316 -43.89 14.92 -17.42
N LEU A 317 -45.08 14.32 -17.24
CA LEU A 317 -46.00 14.62 -16.15
C LEU A 317 -45.91 13.61 -15.01
N CYS A 318 -45.81 12.30 -15.31
CA CYS A 318 -45.81 11.25 -14.28
C CYS A 318 -44.56 10.35 -14.26
N GLY A 319 -43.63 10.51 -15.21
CA GLY A 319 -42.41 9.71 -15.27
C GLY A 319 -42.56 8.31 -15.89
N GLU A 320 -43.76 7.94 -16.36
CA GLU A 320 -44.00 6.66 -17.03
C GLU A 320 -43.10 6.50 -18.27
N ASN A 321 -42.48 5.35 -18.44
CA ASN A 321 -41.68 5.06 -19.62
C ASN A 321 -42.59 4.69 -20.80
N LEU A 322 -42.56 5.50 -21.84
CA LEU A 322 -43.40 5.38 -23.04
C LEU A 322 -42.62 4.83 -24.23
N THR A 323 -41.39 4.34 -24.03
CA THR A 323 -40.70 3.56 -25.06
C THR A 323 -41.54 2.34 -25.37
N LEU A 324 -42.12 2.32 -26.56
CA LEU A 324 -42.75 1.16 -27.14
C LEU A 324 -41.75 0.02 -27.07
N LYS A 325 -42.10 -1.06 -26.36
CA LYS A 325 -41.31 -2.28 -26.38
C LYS A 325 -41.34 -2.80 -27.82
N VAL A 326 -40.17 -2.87 -28.45
CA VAL A 326 -40.00 -3.32 -29.83
C VAL A 326 -39.30 -4.67 -29.85
N ILE A 327 -39.75 -5.56 -30.73
CA ILE A 327 -39.13 -6.83 -31.06
C ILE A 327 -38.54 -6.75 -32.47
N THR A 328 -37.32 -7.26 -32.64
CA THR A 328 -36.62 -7.23 -33.92
C THR A 328 -36.94 -8.50 -34.72
N CYS A 329 -37.29 -8.36 -36.00
CA CYS A 329 -37.60 -9.50 -36.85
C CYS A 329 -36.33 -10.33 -37.14
N HIS A 330 -36.36 -11.63 -36.83
CA HIS A 330 -35.20 -12.50 -37.07
C HIS A 330 -34.85 -12.69 -38.56
N SER A 331 -35.80 -12.45 -39.48
CA SER A 331 -35.60 -12.70 -40.91
C SER A 331 -35.11 -11.46 -41.67
N CYS A 332 -35.61 -10.26 -41.34
CA CYS A 332 -35.29 -9.02 -42.06
C CYS A 332 -34.76 -7.90 -41.18
N GLN A 333 -34.64 -8.12 -39.87
CA GLN A 333 -34.12 -7.19 -38.87
C GLN A 333 -34.92 -5.90 -38.67
N SER A 334 -36.12 -5.78 -39.27
CA SER A 334 -37.01 -4.64 -38.98
C SER A 334 -37.51 -4.65 -37.53
N GLU A 335 -37.64 -3.46 -36.94
CA GLU A 335 -38.25 -3.26 -35.63
C GLU A 335 -39.78 -3.33 -35.74
N ASN A 336 -40.40 -4.11 -34.86
CA ASN A 336 -41.85 -4.31 -34.80
C ASN A 336 -42.33 -4.11 -33.36
N GLU A 337 -43.60 -3.75 -33.14
CA GLU A 337 -44.14 -3.65 -31.77
C GLU A 337 -44.16 -5.03 -31.10
N GLU A 338 -43.89 -5.12 -29.79
CA GLU A 338 -43.82 -6.40 -29.04
C GLU A 338 -45.10 -7.25 -29.17
N SER A 339 -46.27 -6.63 -29.35
CA SER A 339 -47.55 -7.33 -29.57
C SER A 339 -47.78 -7.81 -31.01
N SER A 340 -46.86 -7.53 -31.95
CA SER A 340 -47.01 -7.89 -33.36
C SER A 340 -46.83 -9.40 -33.57
N LYS A 341 -47.86 -10.09 -34.07
CA LYS A 341 -47.77 -11.52 -34.40
C LYS A 341 -46.94 -11.80 -35.65
N PHE A 342 -46.89 -10.85 -36.57
CA PHE A 342 -46.14 -10.93 -37.83
C PHE A 342 -45.34 -9.65 -38.06
N CYS A 343 -44.21 -9.79 -38.73
CA CYS A 343 -43.36 -8.68 -39.14
C CYS A 343 -44.09 -7.81 -40.16
N SER A 344 -44.19 -6.52 -39.85
CA SER A 344 -44.81 -5.49 -40.69
C SER A 344 -44.08 -5.28 -42.03
N SER A 345 -42.78 -5.61 -42.10
CA SER A 345 -41.97 -5.39 -43.31
C SER A 345 -41.84 -6.60 -44.22
N CYS A 346 -41.83 -7.83 -43.68
CA CYS A 346 -41.60 -9.05 -44.49
C CYS A 346 -42.64 -10.16 -44.27
N GLY A 347 -43.60 -9.96 -43.37
CA GLY A 347 -44.68 -10.93 -43.10
C GLY A 347 -44.29 -12.15 -42.27
N THR A 348 -43.02 -12.31 -41.88
CA THR A 348 -42.56 -13.44 -41.07
C THR A 348 -43.17 -13.42 -39.66
N SER A 349 -43.60 -14.58 -39.15
CA SER A 349 -44.13 -14.69 -37.78
C SER A 349 -43.07 -14.29 -36.75
N LEU A 350 -43.48 -13.50 -35.76
CA LEU A 350 -42.63 -13.06 -34.65
C LEU A 350 -42.95 -13.81 -33.35
N HIS A 351 -44.01 -14.62 -33.33
CA HIS A 351 -44.41 -15.38 -32.16
C HIS A 351 -43.51 -16.61 -31.97
N LYS A 352 -43.09 -16.86 -30.73
CA LYS A 352 -42.37 -18.07 -30.35
C LYS A 352 -43.32 -19.27 -30.41
N PRO A 353 -43.05 -20.32 -31.20
CA PRO A 353 -43.90 -21.50 -31.21
C PRO A 353 -43.79 -22.23 -29.86
N VAL A 354 -44.90 -22.80 -29.38
CA VAL A 354 -44.93 -23.58 -28.14
C VAL A 354 -44.93 -25.05 -28.51
N CYS A 355 -43.95 -25.80 -28.00
CA CYS A 355 -43.89 -27.24 -28.21
C CYS A 355 -45.06 -27.94 -27.49
N SER A 356 -45.45 -29.13 -27.94
CA SER A 356 -46.46 -29.97 -27.27
C SER A 356 -46.11 -30.33 -25.82
N CYS A 357 -44.84 -30.22 -25.41
CA CYS A 357 -44.41 -30.35 -24.02
C CYS A 357 -44.60 -29.08 -23.17
N GLY A 358 -45.15 -28.00 -23.73
CA GLY A 358 -45.41 -26.72 -23.06
C GLY A 358 -44.24 -25.72 -23.11
N GLN A 359 -43.10 -26.06 -23.72
CA GLN A 359 -41.93 -25.19 -23.78
C GLN A 359 -42.01 -24.21 -24.96
N GLU A 360 -41.81 -22.91 -24.69
CA GLU A 360 -41.61 -21.89 -25.74
C GLU A 360 -40.27 -22.10 -26.45
N LEU A 361 -40.32 -22.11 -27.78
CA LEU A 361 -39.15 -22.29 -28.65
C LEU A 361 -38.76 -20.98 -29.31
N ASP A 362 -37.47 -20.79 -29.56
CA ASP A 362 -37.05 -19.68 -30.42
C ASP A 362 -37.47 -19.94 -31.86
N VAL A 363 -37.82 -18.87 -32.57
CA VAL A 363 -38.42 -18.89 -33.92
C VAL A 363 -37.55 -19.61 -34.96
N THR A 364 -36.25 -19.75 -34.70
CA THR A 364 -35.28 -20.44 -35.58
C THR A 364 -35.00 -21.90 -35.18
N SER A 365 -35.62 -22.41 -34.11
CA SER A 365 -35.37 -23.75 -33.60
C SER A 365 -35.91 -24.81 -34.57
N LYS A 366 -35.09 -25.82 -34.91
CA LYS A 366 -35.55 -26.98 -35.70
C LYS A 366 -36.09 -28.12 -34.84
N PHE A 367 -35.65 -28.19 -33.58
CA PHE A 367 -36.07 -29.18 -32.59
C PHE A 367 -36.34 -28.50 -31.25
N CYS A 368 -37.23 -29.07 -30.44
CA CYS A 368 -37.40 -28.65 -29.06
C CYS A 368 -36.17 -29.04 -28.23
N ASN A 369 -35.52 -28.06 -27.61
CA ASN A 369 -34.35 -28.31 -26.75
C ASN A 369 -34.69 -29.08 -25.46
N ASN A 370 -35.98 -29.18 -25.10
CA ASN A 370 -36.42 -29.91 -23.91
C ASN A 370 -36.82 -31.37 -24.21
N CYS A 371 -37.65 -31.62 -25.22
CA CYS A 371 -38.17 -32.97 -25.51
C CYS A 371 -37.72 -33.57 -26.85
N GLY A 372 -36.93 -32.86 -27.66
CA GLY A 372 -36.34 -33.36 -28.91
C GLY A 372 -37.31 -33.45 -30.10
N THR A 373 -38.57 -33.05 -29.95
CA THR A 373 -39.59 -33.12 -31.02
C THR A 373 -39.29 -32.10 -32.15
N PRO A 374 -39.39 -32.49 -33.43
CA PRO A 374 -39.18 -31.57 -34.56
C PRO A 374 -40.30 -30.53 -34.67
N VAL A 375 -39.91 -29.30 -35.00
CA VAL A 375 -40.80 -28.11 -34.98
C VAL A 375 -41.89 -28.13 -36.05
N GLU A 376 -41.77 -28.96 -37.10
CA GLU A 376 -42.81 -29.12 -38.13
C GLU A 376 -44.13 -29.75 -37.63
N SER A 377 -44.17 -30.24 -36.38
CA SER A 377 -45.33 -30.91 -35.76
C SER A 377 -46.09 -30.05 -34.75
N ILE A 378 -46.01 -28.72 -34.86
CA ILE A 378 -46.58 -27.75 -33.91
C ILE A 378 -47.80 -27.06 -34.54
N GLN A 379 -48.91 -26.94 -33.78
CA GLN A 379 -50.10 -26.15 -34.15
C GLN A 379 -49.94 -24.67 -33.84
#